data_AF-A0A5C5CBW2-F1
#
_entry.id   AF-A0A5C5CBW2-F1
#
_cell.length_a   1.000
_cell.length_b   1.000
_cell.length_c   1.000
_cell.angle_alpha   90.00
_cell.angle_beta   90.00
_cell.angle_gamma   90.00
#
_symmetry.space_group_name_H-M   'P 1'
#
loop_
_entity.id
_entity.type
_entity.pdbx_description
1 polymer ?
#
loop_
_entity_poly.entity_id
_entity_poly.type
_entity_poly.pdbx_seq_one_letter_code
_entity_poly.pdbx_strand_id
1 'polypeptide(L)'
;PEWELCVQLFDQEFADSFDFDVLDPTKLIPEEVIKPVPVGRLVLDRMPDNFFAETEQVAFMTQNVPPGIDFSNDPLLQGRNFSYLDTQLKRLGSPNFTHIPINAPKCPFHHFQQDGHMAMRNPAGRANYQPNSWGQGPRPNPTRGFRSFAAQEDGQKVRLRPESFADHYSQARQFYSSQTATEQKHIAMALTFELSKVETPVIRERIVSHLLNIDANLAETVAGKLGIRKMPKAADAMVRVRDDLAPSPALSIIENGPSSFKGRKIGVLVANGTDAQVLKGIRHAAEKEGAMVELVAPTVGGFEASSGEWMQADHMIDGGPSVLFDAVALVLSEEAANRLLGESTARDFVADAFAHCKFIGFTAGAMPLLAKAGIEPEMDEGLIPLDNSRAATDFVVSCRKLRLWAREDTVKL
;
A
#
# COMPACT_ATOMS: atom_id res chain seq x y z
N PRO A 1 4.51 6.13 12.43
CA PRO A 1 3.40 6.12 11.45
C PRO A 1 2.05 6.25 12.16
N GLU A 2 1.03 6.83 11.53
CA GLU A 2 -0.29 7.06 12.15
C GLU A 2 -1.42 6.67 11.19
N TRP A 3 -2.49 6.09 11.75
CA TRP A 3 -3.72 5.76 11.03
C TRP A 3 -4.94 6.17 11.87
N GLU A 4 -5.94 6.74 11.22
CA GLU A 4 -7.27 6.96 11.82
C GLU A 4 -8.11 5.70 11.61
N LEU A 5 -8.70 5.18 12.69
CA LEU A 5 -9.65 4.08 12.61
C LEU A 5 -11.03 4.66 12.33
N CYS A 6 -11.60 4.32 11.18
CA CYS A 6 -12.96 4.69 10.80
C CYS A 6 -13.86 3.46 10.69
N VAL A 7 -15.15 3.61 10.98
CA VAL A 7 -16.17 2.57 10.84
C VAL A 7 -17.34 3.08 10.00
N GLN A 8 -17.82 2.25 9.06
CA GLN A 8 -19.12 2.44 8.42
C GLN A 8 -20.17 1.74 9.30
N LEU A 9 -21.19 2.48 9.72
CA LEU A 9 -22.22 2.00 10.63
C LEU A 9 -23.57 2.01 9.92
N PHE A 10 -24.27 0.88 9.97
CA PHE A 10 -25.59 0.70 9.41
C PHE A 10 -26.43 -0.27 10.25
N ASP A 11 -27.74 -0.19 10.07
CA ASP A 11 -28.70 -1.10 10.68
C ASP A 11 -29.17 -2.18 9.69
N GLN A 12 -30.07 -3.05 10.16
CA GLN A 12 -30.62 -4.13 9.34
C GLN A 12 -31.45 -3.61 8.16
N GLU A 13 -32.15 -2.48 8.33
CA GLU A 13 -32.97 -1.90 7.25
C GLU A 13 -32.09 -1.46 6.07
N PHE A 14 -30.93 -0.85 6.35
CA PHE A 14 -29.94 -0.57 5.31
C PHE A 14 -29.38 -1.85 4.70
N ALA A 15 -29.00 -2.84 5.51
CA ALA A 15 -28.44 -4.10 5.01
C ALA A 15 -29.40 -4.82 4.05
N ASP A 16 -30.70 -4.78 4.33
CA ASP A 16 -31.76 -5.41 3.52
C ASP A 16 -32.11 -4.60 2.25
N SER A 17 -31.83 -3.29 2.25
CA SER A 17 -32.16 -2.39 1.13
C SER A 17 -30.96 -1.99 0.28
N PHE A 18 -29.74 -2.30 0.71
CA PHE A 18 -28.54 -2.02 -0.07
C PHE A 18 -28.55 -2.87 -1.35
N ASP A 19 -28.08 -2.27 -2.44
CA ASP A 19 -28.09 -2.86 -3.77
C ASP A 19 -27.24 -4.14 -3.90
N PHE A 20 -26.35 -4.37 -2.93
CA PHE A 20 -25.46 -5.52 -2.86
C PHE A 20 -25.59 -6.18 -1.50
N ASP A 21 -25.30 -7.47 -1.44
CA ASP A 21 -25.26 -8.17 -0.16
C ASP A 21 -24.09 -7.66 0.70
N VAL A 22 -24.39 -7.12 1.89
CA VAL A 22 -23.35 -6.65 2.83
C VAL A 22 -22.48 -7.77 3.37
N LEU A 23 -22.89 -9.03 3.19
CA LEU A 23 -22.11 -10.22 3.53
C LEU A 23 -21.21 -10.69 2.38
N ASP A 24 -21.31 -10.09 1.19
CA ASP A 24 -20.43 -10.40 0.06
C ASP A 24 -19.11 -9.64 0.18
N PRO A 25 -17.98 -10.32 0.50
CA PRO A 25 -16.69 -9.68 0.69
C PRO A 25 -16.08 -9.17 -0.62
N THR A 26 -16.72 -9.42 -1.77
CA THR A 26 -16.34 -8.83 -3.06
C THR A 26 -16.99 -7.47 -3.30
N LYS A 27 -17.82 -7.00 -2.37
CA LYS A 27 -18.54 -5.74 -2.47
C LYS A 27 -18.05 -4.73 -1.44
N LEU A 28 -17.89 -3.48 -1.86
CA LEU A 28 -17.67 -2.32 -1.00
C LEU A 28 -18.97 -1.57 -0.77
N ILE A 29 -19.05 -0.83 0.33
CA ILE A 29 -20.07 0.20 0.55
C ILE A 29 -19.41 1.53 0.21
N PRO A 30 -19.81 2.23 -0.87
CA PRO A 30 -19.18 3.50 -1.24
C PRO A 30 -19.30 4.53 -0.11
N GLU A 31 -18.26 5.34 0.10
CA GLU A 31 -18.24 6.33 1.19
C GLU A 31 -19.31 7.42 1.01
N GLU A 32 -19.80 7.61 -0.21
CA GLU A 32 -20.90 8.52 -0.56
C GLU A 32 -22.27 7.96 -0.13
N VAL A 33 -22.38 6.63 0.06
CA VAL A 33 -23.59 5.97 0.57
C VAL A 33 -23.56 5.95 2.09
N ILE A 34 -22.47 5.45 2.68
CA ILE A 34 -22.23 5.50 4.12
C ILE A 34 -20.85 6.10 4.38
N LYS A 35 -20.84 7.32 4.90
CA LYS A 35 -19.62 8.00 5.28
C LYS A 35 -18.95 7.28 6.46
N PRO A 36 -17.65 6.94 6.38
CA PRO A 36 -16.92 6.41 7.52
C PRO A 36 -16.87 7.42 8.69
N VAL A 37 -17.04 6.92 9.91
CA VAL A 37 -16.99 7.70 11.14
C VAL A 37 -15.68 7.41 11.88
N PRO A 38 -14.84 8.42 12.18
CA PRO A 38 -13.61 8.21 12.92
C PRO A 38 -13.90 7.86 14.39
N VAL A 39 -13.28 6.81 14.89
CA VAL A 39 -13.48 6.29 16.26
C VAL A 39 -12.19 6.12 17.05
N GLY A 40 -11.02 6.35 16.43
CA GLY A 40 -9.75 6.28 17.15
C GLY A 40 -8.53 6.57 16.27
N ARG A 41 -7.35 6.58 16.88
CA ARG A 41 -6.07 6.79 16.22
C ARG A 41 -5.06 5.73 16.68
N LEU A 42 -4.42 5.07 15.71
CA LEU A 42 -3.33 4.14 15.94
C LEU A 42 -2.00 4.83 15.61
N VAL A 43 -1.06 4.82 16.56
CA VAL A 43 0.30 5.35 16.39
C VAL A 43 1.28 4.22 16.58
N LEU A 44 2.17 4.02 15.60
CA LEU A 44 3.33 3.14 15.72
C LEU A 44 4.56 4.01 16.02
N ASP A 45 5.09 3.89 17.23
CA ASP A 45 6.13 4.76 17.80
C ASP A 45 7.40 4.02 18.29
N ARG A 46 7.43 2.69 18.19
CA ARG A 46 8.57 1.87 18.63
C ARG A 46 8.82 0.68 17.71
N MET A 47 10.10 0.44 17.40
CA MET A 47 10.55 -0.73 16.66
C MET A 47 10.64 -1.96 17.58
N PRO A 48 10.52 -3.19 17.03
CA PRO A 48 10.82 -4.40 17.78
C PRO A 48 12.30 -4.43 18.19
N ASP A 49 12.59 -4.94 19.38
CA ASP A 49 13.95 -5.21 19.86
C ASP A 49 14.52 -6.44 19.17
N ASN A 50 13.67 -7.44 18.87
CA ASN A 50 14.05 -8.62 18.12
C ASN A 50 12.99 -9.01 17.10
N PHE A 51 13.34 -8.89 15.82
CA PHE A 51 12.44 -9.18 14.70
C PHE A 51 11.82 -10.58 14.78
N PHE A 52 12.61 -11.61 15.07
CA PHE A 52 12.08 -12.98 15.13
C PHE A 52 11.14 -13.15 16.33
N ALA A 53 11.54 -12.65 17.49
CA ALA A 53 10.78 -12.81 18.72
C ALA A 53 9.41 -12.11 18.67
N GLU A 54 9.34 -10.96 18.02
CA GLU A 54 8.17 -10.08 18.01
C GLU A 54 7.42 -10.10 16.67
N THR A 55 8.11 -9.91 15.56
CA THR A 55 7.46 -9.84 14.23
C THR A 55 7.19 -11.22 13.65
N GLU A 56 8.16 -12.14 13.69
CA GLU A 56 7.98 -13.46 13.07
C GLU A 56 7.01 -14.34 13.89
N GLN A 57 7.04 -14.21 15.22
CA GLN A 57 6.23 -15.05 16.11
C GLN A 57 4.87 -14.47 16.51
N VAL A 58 4.54 -13.23 16.14
CA VAL A 58 3.19 -12.69 16.40
C VAL A 58 2.12 -13.50 15.67
N ALA A 59 0.97 -13.73 16.30
CA ALA A 59 -0.16 -14.45 15.74
C ALA A 59 -1.43 -13.59 15.80
N PHE A 60 -1.90 -13.16 14.62
CA PHE A 60 -3.19 -12.48 14.46
C PHE A 60 -4.27 -13.47 14.05
N MET A 61 -5.50 -13.27 14.52
CA MET A 61 -6.64 -14.14 14.19
C MET A 61 -7.93 -13.32 14.14
N THR A 62 -8.81 -13.57 13.18
CA THR A 62 -10.12 -12.91 13.10
C THR A 62 -11.04 -13.28 14.26
N GLN A 63 -10.93 -14.50 14.79
CA GLN A 63 -11.76 -14.96 15.91
C GLN A 63 -11.44 -14.29 17.26
N ASN A 64 -10.36 -13.49 17.36
CA ASN A 64 -9.95 -12.82 18.59
C ASN A 64 -10.68 -11.49 18.76
N VAL A 65 -11.97 -11.55 19.08
CA VAL A 65 -12.82 -10.36 19.31
C VAL A 65 -13.17 -10.20 20.80
N PRO A 66 -13.19 -8.96 21.34
CA PRO A 66 -13.69 -8.69 22.69
C PRO A 66 -15.24 -8.66 22.73
N PRO A 67 -15.87 -8.79 23.92
CA PRO A 67 -17.29 -8.53 24.06
C PRO A 67 -17.68 -7.14 23.51
N GLY A 68 -18.74 -7.09 22.70
CA GLY A 68 -19.19 -5.89 21.97
C GLY A 68 -18.89 -5.92 20.47
N ILE A 69 -18.09 -6.86 20.00
CA ILE A 69 -17.85 -7.15 18.58
C ILE A 69 -18.20 -8.62 18.34
N ASP A 70 -18.90 -8.90 17.25
CA ASP A 70 -19.28 -10.26 16.85
C ASP A 70 -19.17 -10.43 15.33
N PHE A 71 -19.46 -11.62 14.84
CA PHE A 71 -19.30 -12.00 13.44
C PHE A 71 -20.60 -11.93 12.66
N SER A 72 -20.49 -11.67 11.36
CA SER A 72 -21.58 -11.82 10.40
C SER A 72 -21.50 -13.18 9.69
N ASN A 73 -22.50 -13.49 8.87
CA ASN A 73 -22.54 -14.70 8.04
C ASN A 73 -21.77 -14.57 6.71
N ASP A 74 -20.83 -13.61 6.60
CA ASP A 74 -19.89 -13.55 5.48
C ASP A 74 -19.18 -14.92 5.34
N PRO A 75 -19.38 -15.65 4.24
CA PRO A 75 -18.89 -17.01 4.09
C PRO A 75 -17.35 -17.10 4.04
N LEU A 76 -16.66 -16.01 3.67
CA LEU A 76 -15.20 -15.93 3.71
C LEU A 76 -14.70 -15.70 5.13
N LEU A 77 -15.34 -14.83 5.91
CA LEU A 77 -15.02 -14.61 7.33
C LEU A 77 -15.20 -15.89 8.15
N GLN A 78 -16.28 -16.62 7.91
CA GLN A 78 -16.57 -17.88 8.61
C GLN A 78 -15.46 -18.92 8.41
N GLY A 79 -14.96 -19.09 7.18
CA GLY A 79 -13.82 -19.97 6.91
C GLY A 79 -12.50 -19.46 7.51
N ARG A 80 -12.30 -18.13 7.52
CA ARG A 80 -11.13 -17.49 8.12
C ARG A 80 -11.04 -17.74 9.63
N ASN A 81 -12.15 -17.63 10.36
CA ASN A 81 -12.20 -17.88 11.80
C ASN A 81 -11.59 -19.24 12.19
N PHE A 82 -11.82 -20.28 11.39
CA PHE A 82 -11.16 -21.57 11.57
C PHE A 82 -9.65 -21.54 11.29
N SER A 83 -9.26 -20.98 10.13
CA SER A 83 -7.90 -21.12 9.58
C SER A 83 -6.79 -20.52 10.44
N TYR A 84 -7.03 -19.34 11.02
CA TYR A 84 -5.97 -18.63 11.74
C TYR A 84 -5.47 -19.38 12.97
N LEU A 85 -6.33 -20.12 13.67
CA LEU A 85 -5.91 -20.94 14.81
C LEU A 85 -5.12 -22.17 14.33
N ASP A 86 -5.66 -22.88 13.35
CA ASP A 86 -5.09 -24.12 12.82
C ASP A 86 -3.65 -23.92 12.32
N THR A 87 -3.40 -22.84 11.56
CA THR A 87 -2.05 -22.58 11.02
C THR A 87 -0.99 -22.37 12.12
N GLN A 88 -1.36 -21.81 13.28
CA GLN A 88 -0.39 -21.56 14.35
C GLN A 88 0.12 -22.84 15.00
N LEU A 89 -0.68 -23.90 15.01
CA LEU A 89 -0.30 -25.18 15.61
C LEU A 89 0.99 -25.73 14.97
N LYS A 90 1.14 -25.54 13.66
CA LYS A 90 2.36 -25.89 12.94
C LYS A 90 3.35 -24.74 12.88
N ARG A 91 2.92 -23.53 12.50
CA ARG A 91 3.83 -22.38 12.29
C ARG A 91 4.61 -22.02 13.56
N LEU A 92 3.94 -22.03 14.72
CA LEU A 92 4.53 -21.77 16.03
C LEU A 92 4.76 -23.07 16.82
N GLY A 93 4.50 -24.23 16.19
CA GLY A 93 4.86 -25.56 16.67
C GLY A 93 4.19 -25.97 17.99
N SER A 94 3.12 -25.31 18.42
CA SER A 94 2.55 -25.49 19.74
C SER A 94 1.12 -24.96 19.84
N PRO A 95 0.22 -25.61 20.63
CA PRO A 95 -1.06 -25.01 21.02
C PRO A 95 -0.88 -23.87 22.03
N ASN A 96 0.31 -23.74 22.64
CA ASN A 96 0.68 -22.73 23.62
C ASN A 96 1.34 -21.50 22.97
N PHE A 97 1.11 -21.23 21.69
CA PHE A 97 1.66 -20.05 21.02
C PHE A 97 1.21 -18.73 21.67
N THR A 98 0.11 -18.74 22.43
CA THR A 98 -0.38 -17.63 23.26
C THR A 98 0.49 -17.37 24.49
N HIS A 99 1.44 -18.25 24.82
CA HIS A 99 2.43 -18.05 25.89
C HIS A 99 3.63 -17.24 25.42
N ILE A 100 3.86 -17.13 24.10
CA ILE A 100 4.94 -16.31 23.55
C ILE A 100 4.70 -14.84 23.96
N PRO A 101 5.72 -14.11 24.46
CA PRO A 101 5.52 -12.79 25.07
C PRO A 101 4.76 -11.76 24.22
N ILE A 102 4.95 -11.78 22.90
CA ILE A 102 4.26 -10.85 21.97
C ILE A 102 2.76 -11.17 21.81
N ASN A 103 2.37 -12.44 21.99
CA ASN A 103 0.99 -12.93 21.87
C ASN A 103 0.25 -12.97 23.21
N ALA A 104 1.00 -12.92 24.33
CA ALA A 104 0.43 -13.02 25.65
C ALA A 104 -0.43 -11.79 25.98
N PRO A 105 -1.70 -11.98 26.37
CA PRO A 105 -2.59 -10.86 26.67
C PRO A 105 -2.09 -10.09 27.90
N LYS A 106 -2.37 -8.79 27.93
CA LYS A 106 -1.98 -7.90 29.04
C LYS A 106 -3.04 -7.80 30.15
N CYS A 107 -4.16 -8.51 30.02
CA CYS A 107 -5.21 -8.63 31.03
C CYS A 107 -5.15 -10.01 31.72
N PRO A 108 -5.84 -10.22 32.85
CA PRO A 108 -5.96 -11.55 33.45
C PRO A 108 -6.75 -12.51 32.56
N PHE A 109 -6.30 -13.77 32.48
CA PHE A 109 -6.99 -14.86 31.80
C PHE A 109 -6.72 -16.14 32.58
N HIS A 110 -7.78 -16.89 32.82
CA HIS A 110 -7.73 -18.13 33.58
C HIS A 110 -8.71 -19.10 32.93
N HIS A 111 -8.22 -20.28 32.61
CA HIS A 111 -8.98 -21.38 32.03
C HIS A 111 -8.48 -22.69 32.61
N PHE A 112 -9.11 -23.78 32.19
CA PHE A 112 -8.77 -25.13 32.61
C PHE A 112 -7.89 -25.89 31.60
N GLN A 113 -7.52 -25.29 30.46
CA GLN A 113 -6.58 -25.90 29.50
C GLN A 113 -5.22 -26.14 30.16
N GLN A 114 -4.59 -27.28 29.84
CA GLN A 114 -3.34 -27.80 30.42
C GLN A 114 -2.45 -28.37 29.31
N ASP A 115 -1.17 -28.55 29.62
CA ASP A 115 -0.18 -29.26 28.81
C ASP A 115 0.03 -28.67 27.42
N GLY A 116 0.33 -29.51 26.43
CA GLY A 116 0.75 -29.11 25.09
C GLY A 116 2.25 -28.83 24.99
N HIS A 117 2.80 -28.95 23.78
CA HIS A 117 4.21 -28.68 23.52
C HIS A 117 4.58 -27.25 23.98
N MET A 118 5.77 -27.05 24.56
CA MET A 118 6.23 -25.73 25.05
C MET A 118 5.29 -25.04 26.06
N ALA A 119 4.59 -25.80 26.91
CA ALA A 119 3.81 -25.24 28.01
C ALA A 119 4.72 -24.50 29.03
N MET A 120 4.80 -23.18 28.91
CA MET A 120 5.59 -22.33 29.83
C MET A 120 4.92 -22.10 31.19
N ARG A 121 3.60 -22.27 31.26
CA ARG A 121 2.78 -22.09 32.47
C ARG A 121 1.48 -22.87 32.34
N ASN A 122 1.01 -23.42 33.46
CA ASN A 122 -0.18 -24.25 33.56
C ASN A 122 -1.00 -23.84 34.80
N PRO A 123 -2.34 -23.98 34.79
CA PRO A 123 -3.16 -23.79 35.98
C PRO A 123 -2.71 -24.71 37.13
N ALA A 124 -2.53 -24.17 38.33
CA ALA A 124 -2.18 -24.92 39.53
C ALA A 124 -3.41 -25.23 40.40
N GLY A 125 -3.43 -26.40 41.05
CA GLY A 125 -4.51 -26.79 41.96
C GLY A 125 -5.05 -28.20 41.69
N ARG A 126 -6.15 -28.57 42.35
CA ARG A 126 -6.75 -29.91 42.25
C ARG A 126 -7.75 -30.07 41.10
N ALA A 127 -8.15 -28.98 40.45
CA ALA A 127 -9.17 -28.99 39.41
C ALA A 127 -8.63 -28.43 38.09
N ASN A 128 -8.72 -29.24 37.04
CA ASN A 128 -8.52 -28.86 35.63
C ASN A 128 -9.81 -29.02 34.82
N TYR A 129 -10.98 -28.90 35.48
CA TYR A 129 -12.29 -29.08 34.86
C TYR A 129 -13.37 -28.20 35.55
N GLN A 130 -14.48 -27.98 34.86
CA GLN A 130 -15.65 -27.24 35.35
C GLN A 130 -16.94 -27.89 34.81
N PRO A 131 -17.99 -28.10 35.64
CA PRO A 131 -18.07 -27.81 37.08
C PRO A 131 -17.19 -28.72 37.95
N ASN A 132 -16.61 -28.17 39.03
CA ASN A 132 -15.88 -28.94 40.05
C ASN A 132 -16.37 -28.63 41.48
N SER A 133 -16.25 -29.61 42.37
CA SER A 133 -16.66 -29.55 43.79
C SER A 133 -15.57 -29.07 44.73
N TRP A 134 -14.34 -28.88 44.25
CA TRP A 134 -13.22 -28.38 45.06
C TRP A 134 -13.32 -26.88 45.39
N GLY A 135 -14.27 -26.17 44.77
CA GLY A 135 -14.44 -24.73 44.96
C GLY A 135 -13.30 -23.89 44.35
N GLN A 136 -12.50 -24.47 43.45
CA GLN A 136 -11.30 -23.86 42.88
C GLN A 136 -11.46 -23.53 41.39
N GLY A 137 -10.65 -22.60 40.90
CA GLY A 137 -10.53 -22.25 39.48
C GLY A 137 -11.47 -21.14 38.99
N PRO A 138 -11.32 -20.76 37.70
CA PRO A 138 -12.12 -19.69 37.08
C PRO A 138 -13.62 -20.05 36.99
N ARG A 139 -14.47 -19.02 36.95
CA ARG A 139 -15.93 -19.15 36.82
C ARG A 139 -16.44 -18.38 35.59
N PRO A 140 -17.50 -18.85 34.92
CA PRO A 140 -18.19 -18.05 33.91
C PRO A 140 -18.69 -16.74 34.52
N ASN A 141 -18.54 -15.64 33.80
CA ASN A 141 -19.11 -14.36 34.20
C ASN A 141 -20.40 -14.12 33.40
N PRO A 142 -21.59 -14.22 34.01
CA PRO A 142 -22.83 -14.07 33.27
C PRO A 142 -23.03 -12.62 32.79
N THR A 143 -22.50 -11.60 33.46
CA THR A 143 -22.77 -10.20 33.09
C THR A 143 -21.78 -9.64 32.08
N ARG A 144 -20.52 -10.10 32.11
CA ARG A 144 -19.42 -9.58 31.27
C ARG A 144 -18.85 -10.59 30.28
N GLY A 145 -19.27 -11.85 30.36
CA GLY A 145 -18.81 -12.89 29.42
C GLY A 145 -19.22 -12.57 28.00
N PHE A 146 -18.40 -13.00 27.03
CA PHE A 146 -18.76 -12.93 25.62
C PHE A 146 -20.08 -13.68 25.38
N ARG A 147 -20.97 -13.05 24.63
CA ARG A 147 -22.24 -13.62 24.20
C ARG A 147 -22.41 -13.26 22.74
N SER A 148 -22.59 -14.27 21.90
CA SER A 148 -22.93 -14.01 20.51
C SER A 148 -24.28 -13.30 20.43
N PHE A 149 -24.42 -12.42 19.45
CA PHE A 149 -25.69 -11.85 19.06
C PHE A 149 -26.66 -12.99 18.74
N ALA A 150 -27.88 -12.90 19.28
CA ALA A 150 -28.90 -13.92 19.11
C ALA A 150 -29.57 -13.80 17.74
N ALA A 151 -28.78 -13.97 16.68
CA ALA A 151 -29.24 -13.97 15.30
C ALA A 151 -30.31 -15.06 15.07
N GLN A 152 -31.28 -14.76 14.23
CA GLN A 152 -32.27 -15.74 13.78
C GLN A 152 -31.73 -16.41 12.51
N GLU A 153 -31.49 -17.71 12.60
CA GLU A 153 -30.98 -18.53 11.49
C GLU A 153 -32.08 -19.50 11.04
N ASP A 154 -32.41 -19.47 9.75
CA ASP A 154 -33.35 -20.42 9.12
C ASP A 154 -32.83 -20.85 7.74
N GLY A 155 -33.22 -22.05 7.31
CA GLY A 155 -32.85 -22.57 5.99
C GLY A 155 -32.28 -23.99 6.00
N GLN A 156 -32.03 -24.51 4.79
CA GLN A 156 -31.51 -25.85 4.60
C GLN A 156 -29.98 -25.89 4.67
N LYS A 157 -29.43 -27.00 5.15
CA LYS A 157 -27.99 -27.26 5.09
C LYS A 157 -27.58 -27.57 3.65
N VAL A 158 -27.01 -26.59 2.95
CA VAL A 158 -26.61 -26.71 1.54
C VAL A 158 -25.19 -26.18 1.31
N ARG A 159 -24.59 -26.59 0.18
CA ARG A 159 -23.37 -25.97 -0.36
C ARG A 159 -23.79 -25.14 -1.57
N LEU A 160 -24.12 -23.88 -1.33
CA LEU A 160 -24.64 -22.97 -2.34
C LEU A 160 -24.01 -21.58 -2.14
N ARG A 161 -23.76 -20.87 -3.24
CA ARG A 161 -23.46 -19.44 -3.20
C ARG A 161 -24.79 -18.69 -3.31
N PRO A 162 -25.08 -17.69 -2.45
CA PRO A 162 -26.30 -16.92 -2.57
C PRO A 162 -26.41 -16.24 -3.95
N GLU A 163 -27.61 -16.17 -4.50
CA GLU A 163 -27.85 -15.46 -5.77
C GLU A 163 -27.53 -13.96 -5.66
N SER A 164 -27.64 -13.39 -4.46
CA SER A 164 -27.24 -12.00 -4.14
C SER A 164 -25.74 -11.73 -4.39
N PHE A 165 -24.90 -12.76 -4.48
CA PHE A 165 -23.46 -12.64 -4.77
C PHE A 165 -23.15 -12.74 -6.29
N ALA A 166 -24.17 -12.88 -7.13
CA ALA A 166 -24.01 -13.16 -8.56
C ALA A 166 -23.55 -11.95 -9.40
N ASP A 167 -23.59 -10.73 -8.85
CA ASP A 167 -23.03 -9.57 -9.53
C ASP A 167 -21.51 -9.54 -9.41
N HIS A 168 -20.82 -9.80 -10.51
CA HIS A 168 -19.37 -9.88 -10.54
C HIS A 168 -18.70 -8.66 -11.21
N TYR A 169 -19.47 -7.71 -11.76
CA TYR A 169 -18.91 -6.69 -12.65
C TYR A 169 -19.29 -5.27 -12.29
N SER A 170 -20.45 -5.03 -11.67
CA SER A 170 -20.95 -3.66 -11.46
C SER A 170 -20.01 -2.81 -10.62
N GLN A 171 -19.49 -3.33 -9.50
CA GLN A 171 -18.52 -2.58 -8.69
C GLN A 171 -17.11 -2.56 -9.28
N ALA A 172 -16.73 -3.52 -10.13
CA ALA A 172 -15.49 -3.42 -10.89
C ALA A 172 -15.56 -2.27 -11.90
N ARG A 173 -16.72 -2.08 -12.54
CA ARG A 173 -17.02 -0.93 -13.40
C ARG A 173 -17.04 0.37 -12.61
N GLN A 174 -17.72 0.40 -11.45
CA GLN A 174 -17.74 1.56 -10.57
C GLN A 174 -16.31 1.97 -10.17
N PHE A 175 -15.50 1.01 -9.70
CA PHE A 175 -14.10 1.25 -9.35
C PHE A 175 -13.33 1.86 -10.53
N TYR A 176 -13.36 1.24 -11.71
CA TYR A 176 -12.65 1.74 -12.90
C TYR A 176 -13.12 3.14 -13.32
N SER A 177 -14.43 3.40 -13.29
CA SER A 177 -15.01 4.71 -13.61
C SER A 177 -14.68 5.80 -12.59
N SER A 178 -14.26 5.40 -11.38
CA SER A 178 -13.85 6.31 -10.30
C SER A 178 -12.37 6.72 -10.38
N GLN A 179 -11.61 6.13 -11.28
CA GLN A 179 -10.18 6.39 -11.43
C GLN A 179 -9.92 7.59 -12.34
N THR A 180 -8.86 8.34 -12.05
CA THR A 180 -8.35 9.36 -12.97
C THR A 180 -7.87 8.71 -14.28
N ALA A 181 -7.74 9.50 -15.36
CA ALA A 181 -7.23 8.98 -16.64
C ALA A 181 -5.84 8.30 -16.51
N THR A 182 -4.97 8.86 -15.65
CA THR A 182 -3.66 8.28 -15.33
C THR A 182 -3.80 6.91 -14.67
N GLU A 183 -4.66 6.78 -13.65
CA GLU A 183 -4.91 5.51 -12.97
C GLU A 183 -5.55 4.47 -13.89
N GLN A 184 -6.50 4.88 -14.75
CA GLN A 184 -7.09 4.00 -15.77
C GLN A 184 -6.04 3.46 -16.75
N LYS A 185 -5.11 4.33 -17.19
CA LYS A 185 -3.96 3.94 -18.02
C LYS A 185 -3.07 2.95 -17.27
N HIS A 186 -2.78 3.17 -15.98
CA HIS A 186 -1.97 2.25 -15.17
C HIS A 186 -2.64 0.89 -14.99
N ILE A 187 -3.95 0.86 -14.76
CA ILE A 187 -4.73 -0.39 -14.68
C ILE A 187 -4.63 -1.16 -16.00
N ALA A 188 -4.82 -0.49 -17.14
CA ALA A 188 -4.68 -1.12 -18.45
C ALA A 188 -3.26 -1.67 -18.67
N MET A 189 -2.22 -0.88 -18.34
CA MET A 189 -0.83 -1.33 -18.49
C MET A 189 -0.47 -2.48 -17.54
N ALA A 190 -1.00 -2.50 -16.31
CA ALA A 190 -0.82 -3.60 -15.38
C ALA A 190 -1.46 -4.89 -15.92
N LEU A 191 -2.70 -4.82 -16.40
CA LEU A 191 -3.38 -5.94 -17.05
C LEU A 191 -2.61 -6.45 -18.28
N THR A 192 -2.14 -5.54 -19.15
CA THR A 192 -1.30 -5.91 -20.28
C THR A 192 -0.01 -6.58 -19.83
N PHE A 193 0.69 -6.02 -18.84
CA PHE A 193 1.96 -6.56 -18.34
C PHE A 193 1.77 -7.97 -17.77
N GLU A 194 0.80 -8.18 -16.90
CA GLU A 194 0.51 -9.50 -16.32
C GLU A 194 0.10 -10.51 -17.39
N LEU A 195 -0.84 -10.13 -18.28
CA LEU A 195 -1.31 -11.03 -19.33
C LEU A 195 -0.25 -11.32 -20.41
N SER A 196 0.72 -10.42 -20.62
CA SER A 196 1.83 -10.66 -21.54
C SER A 196 2.71 -11.83 -21.10
N LYS A 197 2.75 -12.11 -19.79
CA LYS A 197 3.48 -13.24 -19.20
C LYS A 197 2.70 -14.55 -19.22
N VAL A 198 1.40 -14.51 -19.51
CA VAL A 198 0.58 -15.72 -19.59
C VAL A 198 0.85 -16.41 -20.92
N GLU A 199 1.56 -17.53 -20.93
CA GLU A 199 1.97 -18.20 -22.17
C GLU A 199 0.79 -18.70 -23.03
N THR A 200 -0.32 -19.09 -22.40
CA THR A 200 -1.49 -19.66 -23.08
C THR A 200 -2.41 -18.55 -23.64
N PRO A 201 -2.48 -18.32 -24.97
CA PRO A 201 -3.16 -17.14 -25.53
C PRO A 201 -4.66 -17.08 -25.24
N VAL A 202 -5.36 -18.23 -25.25
CA VAL A 202 -6.80 -18.30 -24.97
C VAL A 202 -7.14 -17.83 -23.55
N ILE A 203 -6.20 -17.90 -22.60
CA ILE A 203 -6.41 -17.33 -21.26
C ILE A 203 -6.46 -15.80 -21.33
N ARG A 204 -5.56 -15.18 -22.12
CA ARG A 204 -5.55 -13.72 -22.34
C ARG A 204 -6.88 -13.26 -22.96
N GLU A 205 -7.34 -13.96 -23.99
CA GLU A 205 -8.62 -13.70 -24.64
C GLU A 205 -9.80 -13.82 -23.66
N ARG A 206 -9.79 -14.85 -22.81
CA ARG A 206 -10.83 -15.00 -21.77
C ARG A 206 -10.80 -13.85 -20.77
N ILE A 207 -9.64 -13.40 -20.31
CA ILE A 207 -9.59 -12.23 -19.40
C ILE A 207 -10.11 -10.97 -20.10
N VAL A 208 -9.72 -10.73 -21.36
CA VAL A 208 -10.27 -9.61 -22.16
C VAL A 208 -11.79 -9.72 -22.31
N SER A 209 -12.35 -10.93 -22.43
CA SER A 209 -13.81 -11.11 -22.45
C SER A 209 -14.51 -10.65 -21.18
N HIS A 210 -13.87 -10.77 -20.02
CA HIS A 210 -14.38 -10.21 -18.76
C HIS A 210 -14.25 -8.69 -18.70
N LEU A 211 -13.17 -8.12 -19.25
CA LEU A 211 -12.99 -6.66 -19.29
C LEU A 211 -14.10 -5.97 -20.09
N LEU A 212 -14.65 -6.62 -21.12
CA LEU A 212 -15.79 -6.10 -21.89
C LEU A 212 -17.06 -5.90 -21.04
N ASN A 213 -17.22 -6.65 -19.94
CA ASN A 213 -18.33 -6.43 -19.00
C ASN A 213 -18.06 -5.27 -18.03
N ILE A 214 -16.80 -4.84 -17.91
CA ILE A 214 -16.39 -3.75 -17.02
C ILE A 214 -16.39 -2.44 -17.82
N ASP A 215 -15.59 -2.37 -18.88
CA ASP A 215 -15.47 -1.22 -19.77
C ASP A 215 -14.88 -1.61 -21.13
N ALA A 216 -15.48 -1.10 -22.21
CA ALA A 216 -15.07 -1.42 -23.59
C ALA A 216 -13.71 -0.82 -23.95
N ASN A 217 -13.43 0.43 -23.55
CA ASN A 217 -12.16 1.09 -23.87
C ASN A 217 -11.00 0.41 -23.14
N LEU A 218 -11.21 -0.02 -21.88
CA LEU A 218 -10.25 -0.83 -21.14
C LEU A 218 -9.94 -2.14 -21.89
N ALA A 219 -10.97 -2.88 -22.30
CA ALA A 219 -10.81 -4.14 -23.00
C ALA A 219 -10.07 -3.97 -24.33
N GLU A 220 -10.43 -2.94 -25.13
CA GLU A 220 -9.79 -2.63 -26.41
C GLU A 220 -8.32 -2.22 -26.23
N THR A 221 -8.02 -1.39 -25.23
CA THR A 221 -6.65 -0.97 -24.91
C THR A 221 -5.77 -2.18 -24.57
N VAL A 222 -6.26 -3.04 -23.66
CA VAL A 222 -5.53 -4.24 -23.24
C VAL A 222 -5.37 -5.23 -24.40
N ALA A 223 -6.42 -5.48 -25.17
CA ALA A 223 -6.39 -6.36 -26.33
C ALA A 223 -5.40 -5.88 -27.40
N GLY A 224 -5.42 -4.58 -27.72
CA GLY A 224 -4.52 -3.97 -28.69
C GLY A 224 -3.06 -4.11 -28.28
N LYS A 225 -2.72 -3.80 -27.03
CA LYS A 225 -1.35 -3.93 -26.51
C LYS A 225 -0.89 -5.40 -26.40
N LEU A 226 -1.81 -6.35 -26.24
CA LEU A 226 -1.51 -7.79 -26.29
C LEU A 226 -1.47 -8.36 -27.72
N GLY A 227 -1.79 -7.56 -28.74
CA GLY A 227 -1.84 -7.99 -30.13
C GLY A 227 -3.00 -8.95 -30.46
N ILE A 228 -4.09 -8.93 -29.68
CA ILE A 228 -5.28 -9.74 -29.92
C ILE A 228 -6.02 -9.15 -31.14
N ARG A 229 -5.99 -9.87 -32.25
CA ARG A 229 -6.50 -9.37 -33.55
C ARG A 229 -8.02 -9.38 -33.68
N LYS A 230 -8.68 -10.27 -32.94
CA LYS A 230 -10.13 -10.43 -32.95
C LYS A 230 -10.63 -10.35 -31.53
N MET A 231 -11.48 -9.36 -31.25
CA MET A 231 -12.09 -9.24 -29.93
C MET A 231 -12.94 -10.48 -29.61
N PRO A 232 -12.80 -11.04 -28.40
CA PRO A 232 -13.67 -12.12 -27.94
C PRO A 232 -15.10 -11.58 -27.74
N LYS A 233 -16.08 -12.48 -27.63
CA LYS A 233 -17.40 -12.12 -27.08
C LYS A 233 -17.21 -11.78 -25.60
N ALA A 234 -17.97 -10.81 -25.08
CA ALA A 234 -18.06 -10.57 -23.65
C ALA A 234 -18.39 -11.86 -22.89
N ALA A 235 -17.75 -12.06 -21.73
CA ALA A 235 -18.00 -13.21 -20.87
C ALA A 235 -19.47 -13.21 -20.40
N ASP A 236 -20.06 -14.38 -20.20
CA ASP A 236 -21.45 -14.45 -19.75
C ASP A 236 -21.54 -13.91 -18.31
N ALA A 237 -22.41 -12.91 -18.10
CA ALA A 237 -22.71 -12.35 -16.79
C ALA A 237 -23.93 -13.05 -16.17
N MET A 238 -23.85 -13.37 -14.88
CA MET A 238 -24.92 -14.07 -14.16
C MET A 238 -26.14 -13.18 -13.92
N VAL A 239 -25.91 -11.87 -13.76
CA VAL A 239 -26.93 -10.82 -13.66
C VAL A 239 -26.57 -9.68 -14.61
N ARG A 240 -27.53 -8.80 -14.88
CA ARG A 240 -27.28 -7.61 -15.69
C ARG A 240 -26.25 -6.72 -14.98
N VAL A 241 -25.16 -6.39 -15.69
CA VAL A 241 -24.18 -5.42 -15.21
C VAL A 241 -24.83 -4.04 -15.12
N ARG A 242 -24.65 -3.39 -13.98
CA ARG A 242 -25.17 -2.06 -13.73
C ARG A 242 -24.27 -0.98 -14.30
N ASP A 243 -24.89 -0.03 -14.98
CA ASP A 243 -24.28 1.17 -15.56
C ASP A 243 -24.80 2.46 -14.89
N ASP A 244 -25.63 2.33 -13.86
CA ASP A 244 -26.24 3.41 -13.09
C ASP A 244 -25.50 3.75 -11.78
N LEU A 245 -24.44 3.01 -11.44
CA LEU A 245 -23.61 3.30 -10.27
C LEU A 245 -22.79 4.57 -10.49
N ALA A 246 -22.93 5.53 -9.59
CA ALA A 246 -22.11 6.74 -9.61
C ALA A 246 -20.63 6.40 -9.30
N PRO A 247 -19.67 7.06 -9.96
CA PRO A 247 -18.27 7.03 -9.54
C PRO A 247 -18.11 7.48 -8.09
N SER A 248 -17.15 6.88 -7.37
CA SER A 248 -16.81 7.18 -5.99
C SER A 248 -15.39 7.75 -5.93
N PRO A 249 -15.23 9.08 -5.82
CA PRO A 249 -13.92 9.72 -5.72
C PRO A 249 -13.01 9.15 -4.62
N ALA A 250 -13.60 8.61 -3.54
CA ALA A 250 -12.85 7.93 -2.47
C ALA A 250 -12.01 6.73 -2.95
N LEU A 251 -12.34 6.16 -4.12
CA LEU A 251 -11.63 5.03 -4.72
C LEU A 251 -10.40 5.41 -5.55
N SER A 252 -10.16 6.71 -5.81
CA SER A 252 -8.94 7.17 -6.51
C SER A 252 -7.81 7.42 -5.51
N ILE A 253 -6.61 6.92 -5.79
CA ILE A 253 -5.41 7.19 -5.00
C ILE A 253 -4.88 8.60 -5.30
N ILE A 254 -4.92 9.02 -6.58
CA ILE A 254 -4.41 10.32 -7.01
C ILE A 254 -5.28 11.46 -6.44
N GLU A 255 -6.61 11.33 -6.49
CA GLU A 255 -7.50 12.37 -5.93
C GLU A 255 -7.42 12.47 -4.40
N ASN A 256 -7.09 11.36 -3.72
CA ASN A 256 -6.95 11.29 -2.27
C ASN A 256 -5.48 11.26 -1.81
N GLY A 257 -4.55 11.73 -2.65
CA GLY A 257 -3.13 11.80 -2.34
C GLY A 257 -2.81 12.78 -1.20
N PRO A 258 -1.64 12.67 -0.56
CA PRO A 258 -1.24 13.60 0.49
C PRO A 258 -1.02 15.00 -0.07
N SER A 259 -1.34 16.02 0.73
CA SER A 259 -1.14 17.44 0.38
C SER A 259 0.25 17.99 0.76
N SER A 260 1.14 17.15 1.28
CA SER A 260 2.48 17.51 1.73
C SER A 260 3.53 16.49 1.30
N PHE A 261 4.80 16.89 1.36
CA PHE A 261 5.94 16.01 1.10
C PHE A 261 6.56 15.44 2.39
N LYS A 262 5.85 15.53 3.52
CA LYS A 262 6.32 15.04 4.82
C LYS A 262 6.57 13.54 4.81
N GLY A 263 7.68 13.12 5.41
CA GLY A 263 8.10 11.72 5.49
C GLY A 263 8.66 11.14 4.18
N ARG A 264 8.73 11.93 3.11
CA ARG A 264 9.31 11.56 1.82
C ARG A 264 10.82 11.83 1.78
N LYS A 265 11.49 11.28 0.78
CA LYS A 265 12.95 11.35 0.64
C LYS A 265 13.37 11.99 -0.68
N ILE A 266 14.30 12.95 -0.60
CA ILE A 266 14.97 13.56 -1.75
C ILE A 266 16.37 12.97 -1.87
N GLY A 267 16.67 12.36 -3.02
CA GLY A 267 18.02 11.91 -3.36
C GLY A 267 18.79 13.02 -4.06
N VAL A 268 19.91 13.47 -3.50
CA VAL A 268 20.71 14.56 -4.09
C VAL A 268 21.99 13.99 -4.66
N LEU A 269 22.12 14.02 -5.99
CA LEU A 269 23.34 13.66 -6.69
C LEU A 269 24.38 14.77 -6.52
N VAL A 270 25.50 14.43 -5.88
CA VAL A 270 26.58 15.34 -5.49
C VAL A 270 27.94 14.78 -5.87
N ALA A 271 28.95 15.64 -5.97
CA ALA A 271 30.33 15.29 -6.29
C ALA A 271 31.29 16.43 -5.87
N ASN A 272 32.59 16.24 -6.07
CA ASN A 272 33.57 17.29 -5.76
C ASN A 272 33.23 18.60 -6.50
N GLY A 273 33.16 19.70 -5.76
CA GLY A 273 32.76 21.02 -6.26
C GLY A 273 31.25 21.29 -6.20
N THR A 274 30.44 20.40 -5.61
CA THR A 274 29.01 20.67 -5.33
C THR A 274 28.84 21.97 -4.54
N ASP A 275 27.88 22.80 -4.94
CA ASP A 275 27.59 24.07 -4.29
C ASP A 275 27.01 23.86 -2.88
N ALA A 276 27.78 24.23 -1.85
CA ALA A 276 27.41 24.06 -0.46
C ALA A 276 26.17 24.88 -0.05
N GLN A 277 25.94 26.05 -0.66
CA GLN A 277 24.79 26.90 -0.34
C GLN A 277 23.50 26.33 -0.93
N VAL A 278 23.54 25.85 -2.17
CA VAL A 278 22.38 25.17 -2.79
C VAL A 278 22.01 23.93 -2.00
N LEU A 279 23.00 23.10 -1.66
CA LEU A 279 22.77 21.89 -0.86
C LEU A 279 22.17 22.20 0.52
N LYS A 280 22.70 23.22 1.20
CA LYS A 280 22.15 23.70 2.47
C LYS A 280 20.72 24.21 2.33
N GLY A 281 20.41 24.90 1.23
CA GLY A 281 19.05 25.36 0.91
C GLY A 281 18.06 24.20 0.76
N ILE A 282 18.42 23.14 0.03
CA ILE A 282 17.57 21.95 -0.14
C ILE A 282 17.35 21.25 1.21
N ARG A 283 18.41 21.02 1.99
CA ARG A 283 18.31 20.40 3.32
C ARG A 283 17.37 21.19 4.24
N HIS A 284 17.52 22.50 4.28
CA HIS A 284 16.67 23.37 5.10
C HIS A 284 15.20 23.36 4.64
N ALA A 285 14.95 23.45 3.33
CA ALA A 285 13.60 23.40 2.78
C ALA A 285 12.92 22.04 3.06
N ALA A 286 13.65 20.94 2.89
CA ALA A 286 13.16 19.59 3.18
C ALA A 286 12.87 19.38 4.67
N GLU A 287 13.77 19.82 5.56
CA GLU A 287 13.56 19.74 7.01
C GLU A 287 12.30 20.49 7.46
N LYS A 288 12.09 21.70 6.91
CA LYS A 288 10.89 22.51 7.18
C LYS A 288 9.59 21.82 6.73
N GLU A 289 9.64 21.05 5.65
CA GLU A 289 8.52 20.23 5.15
C GLU A 289 8.37 18.90 5.93
N GLY A 290 9.35 18.53 6.75
CA GLY A 290 9.42 17.23 7.41
C GLY A 290 9.81 16.08 6.48
N ALA A 291 10.53 16.39 5.39
CA ALA A 291 11.10 15.44 4.45
C ALA A 291 12.58 15.16 4.79
N MET A 292 13.10 14.07 4.22
CA MET A 292 14.49 13.62 4.40
C MET A 292 15.32 13.92 3.15
N VAL A 293 16.61 14.18 3.34
CA VAL A 293 17.58 14.35 2.26
C VAL A 293 18.70 13.34 2.45
N GLU A 294 18.94 12.55 1.41
CA GLU A 294 20.05 11.61 1.35
C GLU A 294 20.94 11.93 0.14
N LEU A 295 22.24 11.88 0.35
CA LEU A 295 23.25 12.23 -0.64
C LEU A 295 23.72 10.99 -1.39
N VAL A 296 23.75 11.11 -2.72
CA VAL A 296 24.25 10.10 -3.64
C VAL A 296 25.51 10.66 -4.29
N ALA A 297 26.64 9.99 -4.12
CA ALA A 297 27.93 10.46 -4.61
C ALA A 297 28.70 9.34 -5.34
N PRO A 298 29.77 9.65 -6.10
CA PRO A 298 30.63 8.62 -6.68
C PRO A 298 31.20 7.65 -5.63
N THR A 299 31.43 8.12 -4.40
CA THR A 299 31.93 7.30 -3.30
C THR A 299 31.19 7.62 -2.00
N VAL A 300 30.85 6.59 -1.20
CA VAL A 300 30.18 6.77 0.10
C VAL A 300 31.04 7.53 1.11
N GLY A 301 32.38 7.47 0.96
CA GLY A 301 33.32 8.18 1.81
C GLY A 301 33.16 9.71 1.79
N GLY A 302 32.49 10.25 0.77
CA GLY A 302 32.12 11.65 0.67
C GLY A 302 32.61 12.36 -0.58
N PHE A 303 32.58 13.69 -0.52
CA PHE A 303 33.04 14.61 -1.54
C PHE A 303 33.47 15.94 -0.88
N GLU A 304 34.29 16.71 -1.59
CA GLU A 304 34.65 18.07 -1.19
C GLU A 304 33.69 19.08 -1.81
N ALA A 305 32.94 19.82 -0.99
CA ALA A 305 32.02 20.85 -1.44
C ALA A 305 32.76 22.11 -1.92
N SER A 306 32.07 23.04 -2.59
CA SER A 306 32.66 24.29 -3.08
C SER A 306 33.20 25.20 -1.96
N SER A 307 32.79 24.98 -0.72
CA SER A 307 33.33 25.64 0.48
C SER A 307 34.69 25.09 0.94
N GLY A 308 35.15 23.97 0.37
CA GLY A 308 36.30 23.20 0.84
C GLY A 308 35.98 22.22 1.97
N GLU A 309 34.71 22.11 2.38
CA GLU A 309 34.27 21.18 3.42
C GLU A 309 34.13 19.75 2.85
N TRP A 310 34.65 18.75 3.58
CA TRP A 310 34.43 17.34 3.27
C TRP A 310 33.09 16.87 3.85
N MET A 311 32.18 16.40 2.99
CA MET A 311 30.85 15.92 3.38
C MET A 311 30.71 14.43 3.08
N GLN A 312 30.25 13.63 4.04
CA GLN A 312 29.94 12.21 3.82
C GLN A 312 28.68 12.06 2.97
N ALA A 313 28.63 11.00 2.15
CA ALA A 313 27.46 10.62 1.37
C ALA A 313 26.74 9.43 2.02
N ASP A 314 25.43 9.34 1.81
CA ASP A 314 24.61 8.24 2.33
C ASP A 314 24.69 7.01 1.40
N HIS A 315 24.84 7.25 0.10
CA HIS A 315 24.92 6.22 -0.93
C HIS A 315 26.07 6.48 -1.90
N MET A 316 26.69 5.40 -2.38
CA MET A 316 27.43 5.44 -3.64
C MET A 316 26.43 5.39 -4.81
N ILE A 317 26.77 5.99 -5.94
CA ILE A 317 25.86 6.13 -7.09
C ILE A 317 25.31 4.80 -7.62
N ASP A 318 26.12 3.73 -7.63
CA ASP A 318 25.68 2.40 -8.04
C ASP A 318 24.79 1.71 -6.98
N GLY A 319 24.85 2.16 -5.73
CA GLY A 319 24.06 1.62 -4.61
C GLY A 319 22.82 2.45 -4.28
N GLY A 320 22.71 3.66 -4.83
CA GLY A 320 21.61 4.61 -4.59
C GLY A 320 20.82 4.93 -5.85
N PRO A 321 20.19 3.94 -6.52
CA PRO A 321 19.40 4.21 -7.72
C PRO A 321 18.22 5.11 -7.39
N SER A 322 17.74 5.86 -8.38
CA SER A 322 16.74 6.91 -8.15
C SER A 322 15.46 6.39 -7.50
N VAL A 323 15.08 5.12 -7.73
CA VAL A 323 13.88 4.45 -7.18
C VAL A 323 13.78 4.46 -5.65
N LEU A 324 14.89 4.65 -4.93
CA LEU A 324 14.90 4.77 -3.46
C LEU A 324 14.38 6.12 -2.95
N PHE A 325 14.21 7.09 -3.84
CA PHE A 325 13.83 8.47 -3.52
C PHE A 325 12.50 8.86 -4.17
N ASP A 326 11.75 9.74 -3.53
CA ASP A 326 10.47 10.24 -4.04
C ASP A 326 10.67 11.38 -5.06
N ALA A 327 11.73 12.17 -4.89
CA ALA A 327 12.21 13.21 -5.81
C ALA A 327 13.74 13.22 -5.85
N VAL A 328 14.35 13.85 -6.86
CA VAL A 328 15.81 13.95 -6.94
C VAL A 328 16.28 15.37 -7.20
N ALA A 329 17.51 15.67 -6.79
CA ALA A 329 18.17 16.93 -7.15
C ALA A 329 19.59 16.66 -7.67
N LEU A 330 19.99 17.35 -8.73
CA LEU A 330 21.30 17.26 -9.35
C LEU A 330 22.08 18.52 -8.99
N VAL A 331 22.89 18.44 -7.92
CA VAL A 331 23.66 19.59 -7.42
C VAL A 331 25.12 19.36 -7.77
N LEU A 332 25.42 19.55 -9.05
CA LEU A 332 26.73 19.28 -9.64
C LEU A 332 27.36 20.57 -10.17
N SER A 333 28.69 20.65 -10.12
CA SER A 333 29.45 21.53 -11.00
C SER A 333 29.51 20.94 -12.40
N GLU A 334 29.74 21.78 -13.41
CA GLU A 334 29.86 21.32 -14.79
C GLU A 334 31.01 20.30 -14.95
N GLU A 335 32.14 20.54 -14.28
CA GLU A 335 33.28 19.63 -14.28
C GLU A 335 32.97 18.28 -13.63
N ALA A 336 32.15 18.27 -12.57
CA ALA A 336 31.70 17.03 -11.95
C ALA A 336 30.70 16.28 -12.83
N ALA A 337 29.72 16.98 -13.42
CA ALA A 337 28.77 16.38 -14.34
C ALA A 337 29.47 15.76 -15.56
N ASN A 338 30.46 16.46 -16.13
CA ASN A 338 31.28 15.94 -17.23
C ASN A 338 32.04 14.66 -16.88
N ARG A 339 32.57 14.56 -15.65
CA ARG A 339 33.21 13.33 -15.16
C ARG A 339 32.21 12.17 -15.03
N LEU A 340 30.97 12.47 -14.66
CA LEU A 340 29.89 11.49 -14.52
C LEU A 340 29.28 11.03 -15.85
N LEU A 341 29.58 11.68 -16.98
CA LEU A 341 29.03 11.29 -18.29
C LEU A 341 29.44 9.88 -18.75
N GLY A 342 30.58 9.39 -18.25
CA GLY A 342 31.07 8.04 -18.49
C GLY A 342 30.45 6.97 -17.58
N GLU A 343 29.73 7.38 -16.53
CA GLU A 343 29.12 6.49 -15.56
C GLU A 343 27.66 6.20 -15.94
N SER A 344 27.36 4.94 -16.28
CA SER A 344 26.02 4.55 -16.69
C SER A 344 24.99 4.76 -15.58
N THR A 345 25.36 4.47 -14.34
CA THR A 345 24.44 4.60 -13.20
C THR A 345 24.10 6.06 -12.91
N ALA A 346 24.98 7.01 -13.22
CA ALA A 346 24.70 8.44 -13.14
C ALA A 346 23.64 8.87 -14.15
N ARG A 347 23.77 8.42 -15.40
CA ARG A 347 22.76 8.66 -16.43
C ARG A 347 21.44 8.00 -16.05
N ASP A 348 21.47 6.74 -15.61
CA ASP A 348 20.28 5.97 -15.28
C ASP A 348 19.55 6.57 -14.08
N PHE A 349 20.28 7.08 -13.08
CA PHE A 349 19.69 7.83 -11.97
C PHE A 349 18.80 8.98 -12.46
N VAL A 350 19.27 9.76 -13.43
CA VAL A 350 18.53 10.89 -14.00
C VAL A 350 17.39 10.41 -14.90
N ALA A 351 17.69 9.51 -15.84
CA ALA A 351 16.73 9.00 -16.80
C ALA A 351 15.56 8.28 -16.11
N ASP A 352 15.84 7.42 -15.12
CA ASP A 352 14.82 6.71 -14.36
C ASP A 352 14.00 7.67 -13.50
N ALA A 353 14.61 8.69 -12.90
CA ALA A 353 13.85 9.68 -12.13
C ALA A 353 12.86 10.41 -13.04
N PHE A 354 13.29 10.78 -14.25
CA PHE A 354 12.45 11.45 -15.24
C PHE A 354 11.32 10.53 -15.73
N ALA A 355 11.65 9.31 -16.15
CA ALA A 355 10.70 8.31 -16.65
C ALA A 355 9.69 7.86 -15.58
N HIS A 356 10.09 7.84 -14.30
CA HIS A 356 9.20 7.60 -13.17
C HIS A 356 8.40 8.83 -12.73
N CYS A 357 8.42 9.90 -13.52
CA CYS A 357 7.64 11.12 -13.33
C CYS A 357 7.98 11.86 -12.02
N LYS A 358 9.24 11.80 -11.57
CA LYS A 358 9.67 12.51 -10.34
C LYS A 358 9.99 13.96 -10.64
N PHE A 359 9.82 14.82 -9.64
CA PHE A 359 10.38 16.17 -9.70
C PHE A 359 11.90 16.10 -9.62
N ILE A 360 12.58 16.87 -10.47
CA ILE A 360 14.04 16.92 -10.59
C ILE A 360 14.49 18.38 -10.42
N GLY A 361 15.12 18.67 -9.28
CA GLY A 361 15.84 19.92 -9.09
C GLY A 361 17.21 19.85 -9.77
N PHE A 362 17.73 20.90 -10.39
CA PHE A 362 19.06 20.84 -11.00
C PHE A 362 19.80 22.17 -10.97
N THR A 363 21.11 22.14 -10.77
CA THR A 363 21.99 23.30 -11.00
C THR A 363 22.37 23.40 -12.48
N ALA A 364 22.79 24.60 -12.93
CA ALA A 364 23.29 24.77 -14.29
C ALA A 364 24.45 23.82 -14.64
N GLY A 365 25.30 23.51 -13.66
CA GLY A 365 26.39 22.53 -13.83
C GLY A 365 25.92 21.10 -14.10
N ALA A 366 24.67 20.73 -13.81
CA ALA A 366 24.13 19.41 -14.10
C ALA A 366 23.62 19.24 -15.54
N MET A 367 23.56 20.32 -16.34
CA MET A 367 23.05 20.30 -17.72
C MET A 367 23.70 19.23 -18.62
N PRO A 368 25.03 18.99 -18.59
CA PRO A 368 25.63 17.94 -19.41
C PRO A 368 25.04 16.55 -19.13
N LEU A 369 24.73 16.25 -17.85
CA LEU A 369 24.18 14.95 -17.45
C LEU A 369 22.70 14.82 -17.81
N LEU A 370 21.91 15.90 -17.70
CA LEU A 370 20.53 15.95 -18.19
C LEU A 370 20.48 15.68 -19.71
N ALA A 371 21.31 16.39 -20.48
CA ALA A 371 21.41 16.20 -21.92
C ALA A 371 21.84 14.76 -22.28
N LYS A 372 22.74 14.16 -21.50
CA LYS A 372 23.16 12.75 -21.66
C LYS A 372 22.03 11.75 -21.42
N ALA A 373 21.07 12.10 -20.56
CA ALA A 373 19.85 11.34 -20.33
C ALA A 373 18.74 11.66 -21.37
N GLY A 374 19.01 12.56 -22.33
CA GLY A 374 18.03 12.97 -23.35
C GLY A 374 16.97 13.93 -22.83
N ILE A 375 17.29 14.69 -21.77
CA ILE A 375 16.35 15.58 -21.09
C ILE A 375 16.82 17.02 -21.25
N GLU A 376 15.96 17.86 -21.81
CA GLU A 376 16.18 19.29 -21.95
C GLU A 376 15.62 20.03 -20.73
N PRO A 377 16.29 21.08 -20.20
CA PRO A 377 15.89 21.76 -18.96
C PRO A 377 14.45 22.30 -18.94
N GLU A 378 13.90 22.70 -20.09
CA GLU A 378 12.56 23.28 -20.24
C GLU A 378 11.51 22.28 -20.76
N MET A 379 11.83 20.98 -20.75
CA MET A 379 10.96 19.95 -21.32
C MET A 379 9.59 19.87 -20.63
N ASP A 380 9.55 20.09 -19.31
CA ASP A 380 8.31 20.18 -18.52
C ASP A 380 8.52 20.94 -17.20
N GLU A 381 7.42 21.21 -16.49
CA GLU A 381 7.41 21.97 -15.23
C GLU A 381 7.97 21.20 -14.02
N GLY A 382 8.31 19.92 -14.19
CA GLY A 382 8.89 19.08 -13.15
C GLY A 382 10.42 19.09 -13.14
N LEU A 383 11.04 19.77 -14.11
CA LEU A 383 12.45 20.11 -14.13
C LEU A 383 12.60 21.52 -13.54
N ILE A 384 13.24 21.63 -12.38
CA ILE A 384 13.24 22.87 -11.59
C ILE A 384 14.68 23.37 -11.42
N PRO A 385 15.05 24.50 -12.06
CA PRO A 385 16.36 25.12 -11.87
C PRO A 385 16.57 25.54 -10.41
N LEU A 386 17.78 25.27 -9.89
CA LEU A 386 18.23 25.63 -8.54
C LEU A 386 19.19 26.83 -8.59
N ASP A 387 18.72 27.93 -9.17
CA ASP A 387 19.54 29.09 -9.57
C ASP A 387 19.40 30.33 -8.67
N ASN A 388 18.47 30.30 -7.71
CA ASN A 388 18.19 31.44 -6.84
C ASN A 388 17.85 31.00 -5.41
N SER A 389 17.80 31.96 -4.49
CA SER A 389 17.61 31.71 -3.05
C SER A 389 16.27 31.06 -2.68
N ARG A 390 15.24 31.18 -3.53
CA ARG A 390 13.93 30.56 -3.34
C ARG A 390 13.79 29.20 -4.01
N ALA A 391 14.63 28.90 -5.01
CA ALA A 391 14.49 27.73 -5.85
C ALA A 391 14.43 26.41 -5.07
N ALA A 392 15.21 26.26 -4.00
CA ALA A 392 15.15 25.06 -3.16
C ALA A 392 13.80 24.90 -2.44
N THR A 393 13.18 26.00 -2.00
CA THR A 393 11.83 25.97 -1.40
C THR A 393 10.78 25.66 -2.45
N ASP A 394 10.86 26.32 -3.60
CA ASP A 394 9.90 26.13 -4.69
C ASP A 394 9.98 24.69 -5.25
N PHE A 395 11.18 24.10 -5.33
CA PHE A 395 11.39 22.69 -5.65
C PHE A 395 10.66 21.76 -4.66
N VAL A 396 10.90 21.91 -3.35
CA VAL A 396 10.25 21.07 -2.32
C VAL A 396 8.72 21.24 -2.31
N VAL A 397 8.22 22.47 -2.55
CA VAL A 397 6.78 22.72 -2.67
C VAL A 397 6.18 22.00 -3.88
N SER A 398 6.86 22.01 -5.03
CA SER A 398 6.43 21.27 -6.22
C SER A 398 6.36 19.76 -5.98
N CYS A 399 7.30 19.21 -5.20
CA CYS A 399 7.32 17.79 -4.81
C CYS A 399 6.08 17.34 -4.03
N ARG A 400 5.27 18.24 -3.46
CA ARG A 400 4.01 17.88 -2.77
C ARG A 400 3.01 17.18 -3.68
N LYS A 401 3.10 17.38 -5.00
CA LYS A 401 2.30 16.63 -6.00
C LYS A 401 2.72 15.16 -6.14
N LEU A 402 3.82 14.76 -5.49
CA LEU A 402 4.50 13.47 -5.55
C LEU A 402 5.09 13.11 -6.91
N ARG A 403 4.29 13.16 -7.98
CA ARG A 403 4.70 12.86 -9.36
C ARG A 403 4.12 13.88 -10.33
N LEU A 404 4.82 14.10 -11.42
CA LEU A 404 4.34 14.89 -12.54
C LEU A 404 3.66 13.97 -13.57
N TRP A 405 2.37 13.69 -13.37
CA TRP A 405 1.63 12.75 -14.21
C TRP A 405 1.52 13.18 -15.68
N ALA A 406 1.51 14.48 -15.97
CA ALA A 406 1.50 15.00 -17.33
C ALA A 406 2.71 14.55 -18.17
N ARG A 407 3.85 14.26 -17.51
CA ARG A 407 5.04 13.75 -18.18
C ARG A 407 4.84 12.33 -18.73
N GLU A 408 3.97 11.53 -18.13
CA GLU A 408 3.90 10.10 -18.44
C GLU A 408 3.63 9.81 -19.92
N ASP A 409 2.82 10.65 -20.57
CA ASP A 409 2.49 10.50 -22.00
C ASP A 409 3.67 10.78 -22.93
N THR A 410 4.70 11.50 -22.47
CA THR A 410 5.90 11.78 -23.26
C THR A 410 7.00 10.72 -23.07
N VAL A 411 6.98 9.98 -21.95
CA VAL A 411 8.03 9.01 -21.59
C VAL A 411 7.62 7.55 -21.71
N LYS A 412 6.33 7.24 -21.87
CA LYS A 412 5.83 5.85 -22.03
C LYS A 412 4.94 5.71 -23.26
N LEU A 413 5.28 4.73 -24.12
CA LEU A 413 4.56 4.35 -25.35
C LEU A 413 3.21 3.67 -25.13
#